data_AF-A0AAN1HN95-F1
#
_entry.id   AF-A0AAN1HN95-F1
#
_cell.length_a   1.000
_cell.length_b   1.000
_cell.length_c   1.000
_cell.angle_alpha   90.00
_cell.angle_beta   90.00
_cell.angle_gamma   90.00
#
_symmetry.space_group_name_H-M   'P 1'
#
loop_
_entity.id
_entity.type
_entity.pdbx_description
1 polymer ?
#
loop_
_entity_poly.entity_id
_entity_poly.type
_entity_poly.pdbx_seq_one_letter_code
_entity_poly.pdbx_strand_id
1 'polypeptide(L)'
;MTLHNGPGHGTIIPLMGRLEGGRDGCTMSNDKLSISDQDLSDLIKDLEEMLSYLKEQIERLGHLRQSMDPDDHKGPAVAAYKKLERDAYAGAVRVRQLLTRIEEAAKQRGESPGERYEELRSRFQSLQKLPS
;
A
#
# COMPACT_ATOMS: atom_id res chain seq x y z
N MET A 1 40.57 51.59 -15.75
CA MET A 1 41.86 51.53 -16.46
C MET A 1 42.91 51.18 -15.42
N THR A 2 43.22 49.88 -15.24
CA THR A 2 44.40 49.17 -15.82
C THR A 2 45.40 48.96 -14.67
N LEU A 3 45.99 47.81 -14.35
CA LEU A 3 45.94 46.38 -14.70
C LEU A 3 47.09 45.72 -13.91
N HIS A 4 47.00 44.40 -13.64
CA HIS A 4 48.05 43.37 -13.41
C HIS A 4 47.82 42.54 -12.12
N ASN A 5 47.50 41.23 -12.18
CA ASN A 5 48.19 40.05 -12.77
C ASN A 5 49.49 39.71 -11.99
N GLY A 6 49.50 38.80 -11.00
CA GLY A 6 49.51 37.32 -11.08
C GLY A 6 50.76 36.82 -10.32
N PRO A 7 51.19 35.54 -10.35
CA PRO A 7 50.53 34.25 -10.04
C PRO A 7 51.25 33.49 -8.89
N GLY A 8 50.60 32.49 -8.27
CA GLY A 8 51.23 31.64 -7.25
C GLY A 8 50.50 30.30 -7.10
N HIS A 9 51.10 29.27 -7.67
CA HIS A 9 50.62 27.90 -7.85
C HIS A 9 50.42 27.14 -6.52
N GLY A 10 49.36 26.32 -6.44
CA GLY A 10 49.10 25.42 -5.33
C GLY A 10 47.98 24.40 -5.63
N THR A 11 48.19 23.55 -6.64
CA THR A 11 47.88 22.11 -6.68
C THR A 11 46.60 21.55 -5.98
N ILE A 12 45.71 21.02 -6.85
CA ILE A 12 45.02 19.69 -6.83
C ILE A 12 43.85 19.41 -5.82
N ILE A 13 42.61 19.52 -6.35
CA ILE A 13 41.34 18.70 -6.33
C ILE A 13 41.18 17.47 -5.36
N PRO A 14 39.95 16.90 -5.15
CA PRO A 14 38.79 17.23 -4.27
C PRO A 14 38.41 16.07 -3.29
N LEU A 15 37.41 16.25 -2.39
CA LEU A 15 36.32 15.25 -2.16
C LEU A 15 35.25 15.73 -1.16
N MET A 16 33.99 15.51 -1.54
CA MET A 16 32.78 15.23 -0.72
C MET A 16 32.49 16.04 0.56
N GLY A 17 31.30 16.64 0.61
CA GLY A 17 30.73 17.14 1.85
C GLY A 17 29.34 17.77 1.77
N ARG A 18 28.36 17.03 1.24
CA ARG A 18 26.94 17.04 1.65
C ARG A 18 26.22 18.40 1.73
N LEU A 19 25.42 18.67 0.69
CA LEU A 19 24.38 19.71 0.66
C LEU A 19 23.32 19.40 1.75
N GLU A 20 23.21 20.27 2.75
CA GLU A 20 22.06 20.37 3.66
C GLU A 20 21.33 21.68 3.34
N GLY A 21 20.03 21.61 3.07
CA GLY A 21 19.17 22.80 3.00
C GLY A 21 18.12 22.81 1.89
N GLY A 22 17.22 21.82 1.85
CA GLY A 22 15.94 21.92 1.11
C GLY A 22 14.83 22.30 2.08
N ARG A 23 14.22 23.46 1.89
CA ARG A 23 13.21 24.07 2.75
C ARG A 23 12.03 24.51 1.89
N ASP A 24 11.01 23.67 1.83
CA ASP A 24 9.67 23.93 1.32
C ASP A 24 8.82 22.74 1.76
N GLY A 25 7.66 22.84 2.38
CA GLY A 25 6.74 23.93 2.65
C GLY A 25 5.39 23.25 2.82
N CYS A 26 5.00 22.87 4.05
CA CYS A 26 3.70 22.26 4.30
C CYS A 26 2.61 23.34 4.20
N THR A 27 2.16 23.64 2.99
CA THR A 27 0.91 24.36 2.74
C THR A 27 -0.22 23.32 2.76
N MET A 28 -1.10 23.41 3.75
CA MET A 28 -2.45 22.86 3.63
C MET A 28 -3.21 23.71 2.61
N SER A 29 -3.59 23.14 1.48
CA SER A 29 -4.61 23.70 0.60
C SER A 29 -5.54 22.60 0.11
N ASN A 30 -6.83 22.88 0.24
CA ASN A 30 -7.97 22.03 -0.08
C ASN A 30 -8.18 22.00 -1.60
N ASP A 31 -7.20 21.44 -2.32
CA ASP A 31 -7.15 21.38 -3.76
C ASP A 31 -7.47 19.95 -4.21
N LYS A 32 -8.53 19.81 -5.01
CA LYS A 32 -8.87 18.65 -5.85
C LYS A 32 -7.70 17.66 -5.95
N LEU A 33 -7.83 16.55 -5.22
CA LEU A 33 -6.84 15.49 -5.04
C LEU A 33 -6.19 15.08 -6.37
N SER A 34 -5.16 15.80 -6.78
CA SER A 34 -4.23 15.35 -7.81
C SER A 34 -3.38 14.28 -7.14
N ILE A 35 -3.89 13.06 -7.17
CA ILE A 35 -3.22 11.88 -6.63
C ILE A 35 -1.88 11.76 -7.37
N SER A 36 -0.80 11.96 -6.62
CA SER A 36 0.56 11.88 -7.16
C SER A 36 0.91 10.42 -7.49
N ASP A 37 1.86 10.19 -8.39
CA ASP A 37 2.36 8.85 -8.73
C ASP A 37 2.80 8.06 -7.48
N GLN A 38 3.38 8.78 -6.52
CA GLN A 38 3.76 8.24 -5.22
C GLN A 38 2.57 7.71 -4.41
N ASP A 39 1.40 8.36 -4.52
CA ASP A 39 0.16 8.04 -3.80
C ASP A 39 -0.51 6.80 -4.43
N LEU A 40 -0.46 6.66 -5.76
CA LEU A 40 -0.89 5.45 -6.46
C LEU A 40 -0.02 4.24 -6.08
N SER A 41 1.30 4.43 -6.03
CA SER A 41 2.24 3.37 -5.61
C SER A 41 2.00 2.94 -4.16
N ASP A 42 1.75 3.89 -3.25
CA ASP A 42 1.44 3.62 -1.86
C ASP A 42 0.11 2.86 -1.70
N LEU A 43 -0.93 3.25 -2.45
CA LEU A 43 -2.20 2.55 -2.48
C LEU A 43 -2.07 1.10 -2.98
N ILE A 44 -1.24 0.85 -4.01
CA ILE A 44 -0.96 -0.51 -4.50
C ILE A 44 -0.24 -1.34 -3.44
N LYS A 45 0.69 -0.73 -2.69
CA LYS A 45 1.41 -1.40 -1.61
C LYS A 45 0.49 -1.72 -0.42
N ASP A 46 -0.36 -0.79 0.00
CA ASP A 46 -1.36 -1.02 1.06
C ASP A 46 -2.35 -2.12 0.64
N LEU A 47 -2.75 -2.14 -0.64
CA LEU A 47 -3.58 -3.21 -1.21
C LEU A 47 -2.90 -4.58 -1.11
N GLU A 48 -1.60 -4.66 -1.41
CA GLU A 48 -0.82 -5.90 -1.31
C GLU A 48 -0.70 -6.40 0.14
N GLU A 49 -0.42 -5.51 1.08
CA GLU A 49 -0.36 -5.84 2.51
C GLU A 49 -1.73 -6.32 3.02
N MET A 50 -2.80 -5.60 2.67
CA MET A 50 -4.16 -5.98 3.06
C MET A 50 -4.62 -7.30 2.42
N LEU A 51 -4.18 -7.60 1.20
CA LEU A 51 -4.44 -8.90 0.55
C LEU A 51 -3.70 -10.06 1.21
N SER A 52 -2.45 -9.84 1.63
CA SER A 52 -1.68 -10.85 2.36
C SER A 52 -2.30 -11.11 3.73
N TYR A 53 -2.68 -10.04 4.45
CA TYR A 53 -3.42 -10.15 5.70
C TYR A 53 -4.73 -10.93 5.54
N LEU A 54 -5.54 -10.58 4.53
CA LEU A 54 -6.80 -11.28 4.26
C LEU A 54 -6.57 -12.78 4.00
N LYS A 55 -5.54 -13.12 3.22
CA LYS A 55 -5.19 -14.52 2.95
C LYS A 55 -4.87 -15.27 4.24
N GLU A 56 -4.04 -14.71 5.11
CA GLU A 56 -3.72 -15.32 6.41
C GLU A 56 -4.95 -15.53 7.28
N GLN A 57 -5.88 -14.56 7.30
CA GLN A 57 -7.12 -14.67 8.07
C GLN A 57 -8.02 -15.81 7.54
N ILE A 58 -8.10 -15.98 6.21
CA ILE A 58 -8.84 -17.08 5.58
C ILE A 58 -8.19 -18.44 5.91
N GLU A 59 -6.87 -18.53 5.86
CA GLU A 59 -6.16 -19.76 6.23
C GLU A 59 -6.40 -20.12 7.70
N ARG A 60 -6.32 -19.13 8.61
CA ARG A 60 -6.64 -19.31 10.03
C ARG A 60 -8.09 -19.75 10.25
N LEU A 61 -9.06 -19.22 9.49
CA LEU A 61 -10.45 -19.68 9.53
C LEU A 61 -10.55 -21.14 9.13
N GLY A 62 -9.85 -21.56 8.07
CA GLY A 62 -9.79 -22.95 7.63
C GLY A 62 -9.24 -23.89 8.71
N HIS A 63 -8.12 -23.52 9.34
CA HIS A 63 -7.52 -24.30 10.43
C HIS A 63 -8.43 -24.40 11.66
N LEU A 64 -9.06 -23.28 12.04
CA LEU A 64 -9.95 -23.25 13.20
C LEU A 64 -11.23 -24.06 12.92
N ARG A 65 -11.75 -24.04 11.68
CA ARG A 65 -12.87 -24.89 11.26
C ARG A 65 -12.54 -26.37 11.32
N GLN A 66 -11.34 -26.77 10.91
CA GLN A 66 -10.88 -28.16 11.02
C GLN A 66 -10.68 -28.61 12.47
N SER A 67 -10.39 -27.67 13.37
CA SER A 67 -10.19 -27.94 14.80
C SER A 67 -11.49 -27.88 15.61
N MET A 68 -12.60 -27.47 14.99
CA MET A 68 -13.91 -27.45 15.63
C MET A 68 -14.63 -28.77 15.49
N ASP A 69 -15.24 -29.19 16.57
CA ASP A 69 -16.26 -30.23 16.51
C ASP A 69 -17.54 -29.63 15.89
N PRO A 70 -18.11 -30.23 14.83
CA PRO A 70 -19.31 -29.69 14.18
C PRO A 70 -20.53 -29.65 15.11
N ASP A 71 -20.53 -30.42 16.21
CA ASP A 71 -21.59 -30.44 17.20
C ASP A 71 -21.40 -29.38 18.31
N ASP A 72 -20.25 -28.72 18.38
CA ASP A 72 -19.99 -27.68 19.39
C ASP A 72 -20.21 -26.28 18.79
N HIS A 73 -21.43 -25.76 18.93
CA HIS A 73 -21.86 -24.48 18.34
C HIS A 73 -21.78 -23.29 19.32
N LYS A 74 -21.29 -23.51 20.55
CA LYS A 74 -21.20 -22.48 21.60
C LYS A 74 -19.85 -22.40 22.31
N GLY A 75 -18.86 -23.21 21.94
CA GLY A 75 -17.55 -23.19 22.54
C GLY A 75 -16.71 -21.96 22.22
N PRO A 76 -15.63 -21.74 22.98
CA PRO A 76 -14.68 -20.64 22.78
C PRO A 76 -14.07 -20.64 21.37
N ALA A 77 -13.95 -21.82 20.74
CA ALA A 77 -13.51 -21.95 19.36
C ALA A 77 -14.47 -21.25 18.39
N VAL A 78 -15.79 -21.50 18.48
CA VAL A 78 -16.82 -20.87 17.62
C VAL A 78 -16.82 -19.35 17.76
N ALA A 79 -16.65 -18.84 18.99
CA ALA A 79 -16.54 -17.41 19.23
C ALA A 79 -15.31 -16.80 18.54
N ALA A 80 -14.15 -17.49 18.61
CA ALA A 80 -12.94 -17.08 17.90
C ALA A 80 -13.12 -17.11 16.38
N TYR A 81 -13.82 -18.12 15.83
CA TYR A 81 -14.13 -18.20 14.40
C TYR A 81 -15.03 -17.07 13.93
N LYS A 82 -16.14 -16.81 14.62
CA LYS A 82 -17.05 -15.70 14.28
C LYS A 82 -16.36 -14.33 14.38
N LYS A 83 -15.39 -14.18 15.28
CA LYS A 83 -14.58 -12.96 15.37
C LYS A 83 -13.64 -12.85 14.17
N LEU A 84 -12.95 -13.94 13.83
CA LEU A 84 -12.01 -14.00 12.72
C LEU A 84 -12.72 -13.84 11.36
N GLU A 85 -13.95 -14.36 11.23
CA GLU A 85 -14.79 -14.20 10.04
C GLU A 85 -15.17 -12.74 9.83
N ARG A 86 -15.57 -12.04 10.89
CA ARG A 86 -15.84 -10.59 10.84
C ARG A 86 -14.60 -9.79 10.47
N ASP A 87 -13.45 -10.17 10.99
CA ASP A 87 -12.17 -9.51 10.72
C ASP A 87 -11.73 -9.71 9.27
N ALA A 88 -11.85 -10.94 8.75
CA ALA A 88 -11.65 -11.25 7.33
C ALA A 88 -12.63 -10.47 6.43
N TYR A 89 -13.91 -10.38 6.82
CA TYR A 89 -14.88 -9.58 6.08
C TYR A 89 -14.54 -8.09 6.07
N ALA A 90 -14.12 -7.53 7.21
CA ALA A 90 -13.65 -6.15 7.29
C ALA A 90 -12.40 -5.92 6.42
N GLY A 91 -11.46 -6.87 6.41
CA GLY A 91 -10.30 -6.88 5.52
C GLY A 91 -10.71 -6.86 4.04
N ALA A 92 -11.66 -7.72 3.64
CA ALA A 92 -12.18 -7.74 2.27
C ALA A 92 -12.88 -6.43 1.87
N VAL A 93 -13.62 -5.80 2.78
CA VAL A 93 -14.23 -4.49 2.56
C VAL A 93 -13.17 -3.40 2.38
N ARG A 94 -12.08 -3.45 3.16
CA ARG A 94 -10.95 -2.51 3.03
C ARG A 94 -10.21 -2.69 1.70
N VAL A 95 -9.95 -3.94 1.29
CA VAL A 95 -9.38 -4.27 -0.03
C VAL A 95 -10.25 -3.72 -1.17
N ARG A 96 -11.58 -3.87 -1.07
CA ARG A 96 -12.50 -3.30 -2.09
C ARG A 96 -12.40 -1.78 -2.17
N GLN A 97 -12.29 -1.09 -1.04
CA GLN A 97 -12.12 0.36 -1.01
C GLN A 97 -10.78 0.80 -1.65
N LEU A 98 -9.69 0.08 -1.39
CA LEU A 98 -8.38 0.36 -1.99
C LEU A 98 -8.42 0.16 -3.50
N LEU A 99 -9.03 -0.94 -3.98
CA LEU A 99 -9.22 -1.18 -5.40
C LEU A 99 -9.97 -0.01 -6.07
N THR A 100 -11.08 0.44 -5.47
CA THR A 100 -11.84 1.58 -5.98
C THR A 100 -11.01 2.86 -5.99
N ARG A 101 -10.27 3.17 -4.92
CA ARG A 101 -9.42 4.37 -4.86
C ARG A 101 -8.33 4.37 -5.94
N ILE A 102 -7.72 3.22 -6.20
CA ILE A 102 -6.72 3.05 -7.26
C ILE A 102 -7.36 3.26 -8.64
N GLU A 103 -8.57 2.73 -8.88
CA GLU A 103 -9.29 2.97 -10.13
C GLU A 103 -9.69 4.43 -10.32
N GLU A 104 -10.14 5.11 -9.26
CA GLU A 104 -10.49 6.53 -9.32
C GLU A 104 -9.26 7.41 -9.53
N ALA A 105 -8.12 7.06 -8.91
CA ALA A 105 -6.84 7.71 -9.14
C ALA A 105 -6.40 7.60 -10.61
N ALA A 106 -6.40 6.39 -11.15
CA ALA A 106 -6.01 6.13 -12.52
C ALA A 106 -6.94 6.84 -13.53
N LYS A 107 -8.26 6.82 -13.29
CA LYS A 107 -9.25 7.55 -14.11
C LYS A 107 -9.02 9.06 -14.10
N GLN A 108 -8.70 9.64 -12.95
CA GLN A 108 -8.40 11.07 -12.85
C GLN A 108 -7.16 11.46 -13.67
N ARG A 109 -6.20 10.54 -13.80
CA ARG A 109 -4.99 10.71 -14.61
C ARG A 109 -5.19 10.36 -16.09
N GLY A 110 -6.32 9.73 -16.45
CA GLY A 110 -6.61 9.27 -17.79
C GLY A 110 -5.83 8.01 -18.20
N GLU A 111 -5.32 7.26 -17.23
CA GLU A 111 -4.53 6.05 -17.44
C GLU A 111 -5.20 4.80 -16.87
N SER A 112 -4.65 3.64 -17.22
CA SER A 112 -4.96 2.38 -16.57
C SER A 112 -4.07 2.19 -15.33
N PRO A 113 -4.60 1.61 -14.24
CA PRO A 113 -3.89 1.42 -12.95
C PRO A 113 -2.69 0.45 -12.97
N GLY A 114 -2.24 0.03 -14.15
CA GLY A 114 -1.06 -0.82 -14.36
C GLY A 114 -1.29 -2.33 -14.14
N GLU A 115 -0.31 -3.13 -14.59
CA GLU A 115 -0.35 -4.60 -14.52
C GLU A 115 -0.36 -5.13 -13.07
N ARG A 116 0.36 -4.45 -12.16
CA ARG A 116 0.42 -4.84 -10.75
C ARG A 116 -0.95 -4.77 -10.07
N TYR A 117 -1.74 -3.75 -10.38
CA TYR A 117 -3.10 -3.63 -9.88
C TYR A 117 -4.01 -4.77 -10.39
N GLU A 118 -3.90 -5.13 -11.67
CA GLU A 118 -4.69 -6.21 -12.27
C GLU A 118 -4.40 -7.56 -11.60
N GLU A 119 -3.13 -7.85 -11.31
CA GLU A 119 -2.71 -9.03 -10.55
C GLU A 119 -3.37 -9.06 -9.16
N LEU A 120 -3.29 -7.95 -8.41
CA LEU A 120 -3.86 -7.85 -7.07
C LEU A 120 -5.39 -7.97 -7.08
N ARG A 121 -6.05 -7.36 -8.07
CA ARG A 121 -7.50 -7.49 -8.29
C ARG A 121 -7.89 -8.93 -8.61
N SER A 122 -7.16 -9.60 -9.51
CA SER A 122 -7.40 -11.00 -9.88
C SER A 122 -7.21 -11.93 -8.68
N ARG A 123 -6.18 -11.69 -7.87
CA ARG A 123 -5.92 -12.40 -6.62
C ARG A 123 -7.06 -12.20 -5.62
N PHE A 124 -7.56 -10.98 -5.45
CA PHE A 124 -8.72 -10.71 -4.60
C PHE A 124 -9.97 -11.45 -5.08
N GLN A 125 -10.27 -11.43 -6.38
CA GLN A 125 -11.41 -12.15 -6.94
C GLN A 125 -11.30 -13.67 -6.76
N SER A 126 -10.09 -14.21 -6.83
CA SER A 126 -9.83 -15.62 -6.55
C SER A 126 -10.14 -15.96 -5.09
N LEU A 127 -9.74 -15.09 -4.14
CA LEU A 127 -10.07 -15.25 -2.71
C LEU A 127 -11.58 -15.17 -2.44
N GLN A 128 -12.31 -14.31 -3.16
CA GLN A 128 -13.78 -14.22 -3.02
C GLN A 128 -14.54 -15.40 -3.64
N LYS A 129 -13.95 -16.08 -4.62
CA LYS A 129 -14.54 -17.26 -5.27
C LYS A 129 -14.40 -18.54 -4.45
N LEU A 130 -13.58 -18.57 -3.40
CA LEU A 130 -13.55 -19.74 -2.51
C LEU A 130 -14.89 -19.85 -1.79
N PRO A 131 -15.65 -20.94 -1.97
CA PRO A 131 -16.88 -21.14 -1.21
C PRO A 131 -16.52 -21.29 0.28
N SER A 132 -17.19 -20.50 1.11
CA SER A 132 -17.23 -20.70 2.56
C SER A 132 -17.81 -22.07 2.87
#